data_AF-A0A968T3R2-F1
#
_entry.id   AF-A0A968T3R2-F1
#
_cell.length_a   1.000
_cell.length_b   1.000
_cell.length_c   1.000
_cell.angle_alpha   90.00
_cell.angle_beta   90.00
_cell.angle_gamma   90.00
#
_symmetry.space_group_name_H-M   'P 1'
#
loop_
_entity.id
_entity.type
_entity.pdbx_description
1 polymer ?
#
loop_
_entity_poly.entity_id
_entity_poly.type
_entity_poly.pdbx_seq_one_letter_code
_entity_poly.pdbx_strand_id
1 'polypeptide(L)' 'DIVLFDTPPVVAVSDAVVLAPRVDGVLLVLQAGHTRRDRAREARKQLEKVKANIVGVVLNNARLETGYGYYG' A
#
# COMPACT_ATOMS: atom_id res chain seq x y z
N ASP A 1 -21.85 0.25 2.01
CA ASP A 1 -21.01 -0.47 2.99
C ASP A 1 -19.65 -0.78 2.40
N ILE A 2 -18.61 -0.86 3.24
CA ILE A 2 -17.22 -1.13 2.84
C ILE A 2 -16.65 -2.15 3.82
N VAL A 3 -15.95 -3.16 3.29
CA VAL A 3 -15.20 -4.15 4.09
C VAL A 3 -13.71 -3.98 3.80
N LEU A 4 -12.91 -3.85 4.85
CA LEU A 4 -11.46 -3.71 4.74
C LEU A 4 -10.78 -5.02 5.15
N PHE A 5 -9.89 -5.50 4.29
CA PHE A 5 -9.03 -6.64 4.56
C PHE A 5 -7.62 -6.12 4.87
N ASP A 6 -7.10 -6.46 6.04
CA ASP A 6 -5.70 -6.21 6.38
C ASP A 6 -4.87 -7.46 6.07
N THR A 7 -3.66 -7.27 5.57
CA THR A 7 -2.79 -8.34 5.09
C THR A 7 -1.36 -8.10 5.56
N PRO A 8 -0.58 -9.17 5.84
CA PRO A 8 0.85 -9.04 6.06
C PRO A 8 1.57 -8.39 4.86
N PRO A 9 2.82 -7.92 5.02
CA PRO A 9 3.55 -7.26 3.95
C PRO A 9 3.64 -8.10 2.67
N VAL A 10 3.22 -7.52 1.53
CA VAL A 10 3.19 -8.17 0.20
C VAL A 10 4.51 -8.89 -0.14
N VAL A 11 5.65 -8.29 0.23
CA VAL A 11 6.98 -8.81 -0.10
C VAL A 11 7.37 -10.02 0.76
N ALA A 12 6.72 -10.22 1.91
CA ALA A 12 7.04 -11.29 2.87
C ALA A 12 6.04 -12.46 2.80
N VAL A 13 4.78 -12.19 2.43
CA VAL A 13 3.68 -13.17 2.48
C VAL A 13 2.73 -12.97 1.31
N SER A 14 2.16 -14.07 0.81
CA SER A 14 1.32 -14.11 -0.39
C SER A 14 -0.14 -13.70 -0.18
N ASP A 15 -0.59 -13.46 1.05
CA ASP A 15 -2.02 -13.26 1.36
C ASP A 15 -2.65 -12.12 0.56
N ALA A 16 -1.95 -10.98 0.48
CA ALA A 16 -2.36 -9.84 -0.34
C ALA A 16 -2.46 -10.18 -1.83
N VAL A 17 -1.55 -11.01 -2.33
CA VAL A 17 -1.52 -11.45 -3.74
C VAL A 17 -2.67 -12.41 -4.05
N VAL A 18 -3.07 -13.24 -3.08
CA VAL A 18 -4.20 -14.17 -3.22
C VAL A 18 -5.54 -13.44 -3.14
N LEU A 19 -5.66 -12.43 -2.28
CA LEU A 19 -6.89 -11.65 -2.12
C LEU A 19 -7.09 -10.59 -3.19
N ALA A 20 -6.02 -9.99 -3.72
CA ALA A 20 -6.10 -8.86 -4.64
C ALA A 20 -7.01 -9.06 -5.88
N PRO A 21 -7.10 -10.25 -6.52
CA PRO A 21 -8.02 -10.48 -7.64
C PRO A 21 -9.49 -10.62 -7.25
N ARG A 22 -9.79 -10.73 -5.95
CA ARG A 22 -11.12 -10.99 -5.39
C ARG A 22 -11.75 -9.77 -4.71
N VAL A 23 -11.04 -8.64 -4.69
CA VAL A 23 -11.50 -7.39 -4.10
C VAL A 23 -11.61 -6.31 -5.17
N ASP A 24 -12.43 -5.31 -4.91
CA ASP A 24 -12.67 -4.21 -5.86
C ASP A 24 -11.43 -3.31 -6.04
N GLY A 25 -10.57 -3.24 -5.04
CA GLY A 25 -9.38 -2.41 -5.06
C GLY A 25 -8.37 -2.75 -3.98
N VAL A 26 -7.12 -2.41 -4.24
CA VAL A 26 -5.99 -2.58 -3.33
C VAL A 26 -5.35 -1.22 -3.07
N LEU A 27 -5.18 -0.87 -1.79
CA LEU A 27 -4.44 0.33 -1.38
C LEU A 27 -3.06 -0.10 -0.88
N LEU A 28 -2.00 0.30 -1.59
CA LEU A 28 -0.64 -0.06 -1.20
C LEU A 28 -0.11 0.91 -0.14
N VAL A 29 0.18 0.43 1.06
CA VAL A 29 0.73 1.26 2.14
C VAL A 29 2.25 1.09 2.22
N LEU A 30 2.98 2.21 2.17
CA LEU A 30 4.44 2.28 2.30
C LEU A 30 4.78 3.14 3.52
N GLN A 31 5.81 2.77 4.27
CA GLN A 31 6.26 3.55 5.42
C GLN A 31 7.40 4.49 5.03
N ALA A 32 7.22 5.79 5.24
CA ALA A 32 8.23 6.80 4.95
C ALA A 32 9.49 6.58 5.77
N GLY A 33 10.65 6.82 5.15
CA GLY A 33 11.96 6.62 5.77
C GLY A 33 12.33 5.16 6.08
N HIS A 34 11.41 4.20 5.91
CA HIS A 34 11.64 2.79 6.24
C HIS A 34 11.52 1.88 5.01
N THR A 35 10.46 2.03 4.22
CA THR A 35 10.27 1.22 3.02
C THR A 35 11.22 1.68 1.91
N ARG A 36 12.20 0.84 1.58
CA ARG A 36 13.11 1.11 0.47
C ARG A 36 12.37 1.10 -0.88
N ARG A 37 12.84 1.92 -1.82
CA ARG A 37 12.24 2.06 -3.17
C ARG A 37 12.20 0.75 -3.96
N ASP A 38 13.22 -0.09 -3.85
CA ASP A 38 13.28 -1.40 -4.49
C ASP A 38 12.22 -2.36 -3.93
N ARG A 39 12.01 -2.37 -2.61
CA ARG A 39 10.95 -3.15 -1.97
C ARG A 39 9.54 -2.68 -2.36
N ALA A 40 9.32 -1.37 -2.45
CA ALA A 40 8.06 -0.82 -2.94
C ALA A 40 7.78 -1.23 -4.41
N ARG A 41 8.81 -1.19 -5.26
CA ARG A 41 8.70 -1.64 -6.67
C ARG A 41 8.40 -3.13 -6.77
N GLU A 42 9.03 -3.96 -5.94
CA GLU A 42 8.76 -5.40 -5.92
C GLU A 42 7.32 -5.70 -5.48
N ALA A 43 6.83 -5.05 -4.41
CA ALA A 43 5.43 -5.18 -3.98
C ALA A 43 4.45 -4.83 -5.11
N ARG A 44 4.66 -3.70 -5.79
CA ARG A 44 3.85 -3.30 -6.94
C ARG A 44 3.88 -4.36 -8.04
N LYS A 45 5.06 -4.88 -8.40
CA LYS A 45 5.18 -5.91 -9.43
C LYS A 45 4.43 -7.20 -9.08
N GLN A 46 4.45 -7.61 -7.81
CA GLN A 46 3.74 -8.81 -7.37
C GLN A 46 2.22 -8.65 -7.49
N LEU A 47 1.70 -7.48 -7.12
CA LEU A 47 0.29 -7.14 -7.30
C LEU A 47 -0.10 -7.03 -8.79
N GLU A 48 0.77 -6.44 -9.63
CA GLU A 48 0.57 -6.37 -11.08
C GLU A 48 0.50 -7.76 -11.73
N LYS A 49 1.32 -8.72 -11.29
CA LYS A 49 1.31 -10.10 -11.81
C LYS A 49 -0.04 -10.78 -11.66
N VAL A 50 -0.78 -10.46 -10.60
CA VAL A 50 -2.14 -10.98 -10.36
C VAL A 50 -3.24 -10.03 -10.84
N LYS A 51 -2.87 -8.99 -11.61
CA LYS A 51 -3.80 -7.99 -12.14
C LYS A 51 -4.62 -7.29 -11.04
N ALA A 52 -4.00 -7.05 -9.89
CA ALA A 52 -4.61 -6.31 -8.80
C ALA A 52 -5.03 -4.90 -9.27
N ASN A 53 -6.23 -4.46 -8.90
CA ASN A 53 -6.65 -3.08 -9.11
C ASN A 53 -6.07 -2.18 -8.01
N ILE A 54 -4.85 -1.67 -8.20
CA ILE A 54 -4.24 -0.74 -7.24
C ILE A 54 -4.91 0.63 -7.38
N VAL A 55 -5.78 0.96 -6.43
CA VAL A 55 -6.55 2.23 -6.44
C VAL A 55 -5.70 3.42 -6.00
N GLY A 56 -4.60 3.17 -5.31
CA GLY A 56 -3.69 4.21 -4.85
C GLY A 56 -2.56 3.69 -3.97
N VAL A 57 -1.74 4.62 -3.51
CA VAL A 57 -0.62 4.36 -2.59
C VAL A 57 -0.72 5.34 -1.42
N VAL A 58 -0.55 4.85 -0.21
CA VAL A 58 -0.43 5.67 1.00
C VAL A 58 1.02 5.66 1.47
N LEU A 59 1.59 6.84 1.68
CA LEU A 59 2.87 6.99 2.36
C LEU A 59 2.58 7.31 3.84
N ASN A 60 2.67 6.30 4.69
CA ASN A 60 2.46 6.42 6.12
C ASN A 60 3.72 6.90 6.85
N ASN A 61 3.56 7.52 8.03
CA ASN A 61 4.64 8.02 8.88
C ASN A 61 5.57 9.03 8.17
N ALA A 62 5.04 9.73 7.16
CA ALA A 62 5.76 10.83 6.53
C ALA A 62 5.88 11.97 7.54
N ARG A 63 7.11 12.45 7.77
CA ARG A 63 7.30 13.71 8.49
C ARG A 63 6.74 14.82 7.63
N LEU A 64 5.71 15.48 8.13
CA LEU A 64 5.28 16.77 7.61
C LEU A 64 6.33 17.78 8.07
N GLU A 65 7.01 18.44 7.13
CA GLU A 65 7.75 19.65 7.49
C GLU A 65 6.70 20.66 7.97
N THR A 66 6.85 21.11 9.21
CA THR A 66 5.96 22.06 9.89
C THR A 66 5.91 23.38 9.12
N GLY A 67 4.97 23.47 8.18
CA GLY A 67 4.72 24.68 7.41
C GLY A 67 3.31 24.79 6.82
N TYR A 68 2.48 23.74 6.93
CA TYR A 68 1.09 23.80 6.44
C TYR A 68 0.12 23.89 7.62
N GLY A 69 -0.51 25.07 7.72
CA GLY A 69 -1.31 25.52 8.83
C GLY A 69 -2.48 24.61 9.17
N TYR A 70 -2.62 24.38 10.47
CA TYR A 70 -3.88 24.04 11.09
C TYR A 70 -4.88 25.15 10.77
N TYR A 71 -5.85 24.87 9.91
CA TYR A 71 -7.11 25.61 9.93
C TYR A 71 -7.95 24.98 11.04
N GLY A 72 -8.07 25.71 12.15
CA GLY A 72 -9.17 25.54 13.11
C GLY A 72 -10.42 26.23 12.60
#